data_AF-A0A640QIT2-F1
#
_entry.id   AF-A0A640QIT2-F1
#
_cell.length_a   1.000
_cell.length_b   1.000
_cell.length_c   1.000
_cell.angle_alpha   90.00
_cell.angle_beta   90.00
_cell.angle_gamma   90.00
#
_symmetry.space_group_name_H-M   'P 1'
#
loop_
_entity.id
_entity.type
_entity.pdbx_description
1 polymer ?
#
loop_
_entity_poly.entity_id
_entity_poly.type
_entity_poly.pdbx_seq_one_letter_code
_entity_poly.pdbx_strand_id
1 'polypeptide(L)'
;MQFIEIGQILIGFMLYGIYTARVFKCWLQQPFNLLYFNVLTMFEILLHAFPVAFALASFWSNTERKLLLLNLGLCIAIGSLLVFEQAWGGAVVITVAGLSTSYRLINQKLLSPVATYITLISMMVIVLTVNNLTGKTSLVEAMPVLTFMAYRFGELHCKEAGLRVCMIVGSINFTAYGIITQTWGLAITEALFAASNLWYYMKLRRAMRTSPV
;
A
#
# COMPACT_ATOMS: atom_id res chain seq x y z
N MET A 1 0.68 0.94 -26.80
CA MET A 1 0.60 -0.54 -26.89
C MET A 1 1.48 -1.25 -25.86
N GLN A 2 2.74 -0.86 -25.65
CA GLN A 2 3.66 -1.53 -24.70
C GLN A 2 3.22 -1.60 -23.21
N PHE A 3 2.38 -0.67 -22.72
CA PHE A 3 1.94 -0.69 -21.31
C PHE A 3 0.90 -1.77 -20.99
N ILE A 4 0.10 -2.19 -21.98
CA ILE A 4 -0.95 -3.20 -21.81
C ILE A 4 -0.32 -4.59 -21.71
N GLU A 5 0.72 -4.86 -22.50
CA GLU A 5 1.45 -6.14 -22.52
C GLU A 5 2.24 -6.38 -21.23
N ILE A 6 2.91 -5.36 -20.69
CA ILE A 6 3.61 -5.45 -19.39
C ILE A 6 2.61 -5.70 -18.26
N GLY A 7 1.45 -5.02 -18.29
CA GLY A 7 0.36 -5.24 -17.33
C GLY A 7 -0.18 -6.66 -17.38
N GLN A 8 -0.38 -7.23 -18.57
CA GLN A 8 -0.87 -8.60 -18.75
C GLN A 8 0.14 -9.67 -18.32
N ILE A 9 1.44 -9.47 -18.60
CA ILE A 9 2.52 -10.39 -18.18
C ILE A 9 2.65 -10.38 -16.65
N LEU A 10 2.55 -9.20 -16.03
CA LEU A 10 2.54 -9.09 -14.57
C LEU A 10 1.29 -9.76 -13.97
N ILE A 11 0.11 -9.61 -14.57
CA ILE A 11 -1.13 -10.28 -14.12
C ILE A 11 -0.98 -11.81 -14.18
N GLY A 12 -0.33 -12.34 -15.21
CA GLY A 12 -0.04 -13.77 -15.33
C GLY A 12 0.89 -14.29 -14.24
N PHE A 13 1.99 -13.57 -13.95
CA PHE A 13 2.89 -13.90 -12.83
C PHE A 13 2.22 -13.73 -11.46
N MET A 14 1.31 -12.76 -11.31
CA MET A 14 0.53 -12.51 -10.09
C MET A 14 -0.45 -13.64 -9.77
N LEU A 15 -1.24 -14.07 -10.77
CA LEU A 15 -2.19 -15.18 -10.60
C LEU A 15 -1.46 -16.49 -10.31
N TYR A 16 -0.31 -16.71 -10.95
CA TYR A 16 0.53 -17.88 -10.70
C TYR A 16 1.13 -17.86 -9.29
N GLY A 17 1.71 -16.74 -8.84
CA GLY A 17 2.33 -16.61 -7.52
C GLY A 17 1.34 -16.77 -6.35
N ILE A 18 0.16 -16.16 -6.45
CA ILE A 18 -0.92 -16.29 -5.46
C ILE A 18 -1.45 -17.73 -5.43
N TYR A 19 -1.56 -18.40 -6.57
CA TYR A 19 -1.99 -19.79 -6.66
C TYR A 19 -0.95 -20.76 -6.06
N THR A 20 0.34 -20.60 -6.40
CA THR A 20 1.40 -21.52 -5.95
C THR A 20 1.72 -21.41 -4.47
N ALA A 21 1.75 -20.19 -3.90
CA ALA A 21 2.02 -20.01 -2.47
C ALA A 21 0.92 -20.63 -1.58
N ARG A 22 -0.31 -20.72 -2.13
CA ARG A 22 -1.50 -21.17 -1.40
C ARG A 22 -1.74 -22.67 -1.48
N VAL A 23 -1.53 -23.29 -2.65
CA VAL A 23 -1.57 -24.75 -2.78
C VAL A 23 -0.59 -25.41 -1.80
N PHE A 24 0.57 -24.80 -1.58
CA PHE A 24 1.58 -25.32 -0.66
C PHE A 24 1.20 -25.16 0.82
N LYS A 25 0.65 -24.01 1.22
CA LYS A 25 0.25 -23.73 2.61
C LYS A 25 -0.99 -24.55 3.04
N CYS A 26 -1.95 -24.74 2.13
CA CYS A 26 -3.19 -25.48 2.43
C CYS A 26 -3.04 -27.01 2.41
N TRP A 27 -2.11 -27.58 1.62
CA TRP A 27 -1.82 -29.02 1.62
C TRP A 27 -1.30 -29.51 2.99
N LEU A 28 -0.67 -28.62 3.75
CA LEU A 28 -0.03 -28.94 5.02
C LEU A 28 -0.99 -28.96 6.23
N GLN A 29 -2.24 -28.47 6.12
CA GLN A 29 -2.98 -28.05 7.32
C GLN A 29 -4.29 -28.72 7.72
N GLN A 30 -5.07 -29.48 6.89
CA GLN A 30 -6.19 -30.34 7.38
C GLN A 30 -7.01 -31.07 6.28
N PRO A 31 -7.74 -32.18 6.61
CA PRO A 31 -8.69 -32.84 5.69
C PRO A 31 -10.04 -32.10 5.65
N PHE A 32 -10.61 -31.95 4.44
CA PHE A 32 -11.50 -30.83 4.08
C PHE A 32 -13.02 -31.12 4.08
N ASN A 33 -13.79 -30.11 4.51
CA ASN A 33 -15.20 -29.90 4.14
C ASN A 33 -15.25 -28.87 2.99
N LEU A 34 -15.54 -29.32 1.76
CA LEU A 34 -15.31 -28.58 0.50
C LEU A 34 -16.08 -27.25 0.35
N LEU A 35 -17.24 -27.09 0.99
CA LEU A 35 -18.08 -25.90 0.81
C LEU A 35 -17.52 -24.68 1.56
N TYR A 36 -17.11 -24.86 2.82
CA TYR A 36 -16.47 -23.83 3.63
C TYR A 36 -15.11 -23.41 3.04
N PHE A 37 -14.38 -24.37 2.47
CA PHE A 37 -13.15 -24.10 1.73
C PHE A 37 -13.35 -23.12 0.58
N ASN A 38 -14.35 -23.37 -0.28
CA ASN A 38 -14.58 -22.53 -1.46
C ASN A 38 -14.98 -21.10 -1.08
N VAL A 39 -15.80 -20.91 -0.03
CA VAL A 39 -16.21 -19.56 0.39
C VAL A 39 -15.07 -18.76 1.01
N LEU A 40 -14.31 -19.37 1.93
CA LEU A 40 -13.16 -18.70 2.56
C LEU A 40 -12.06 -18.41 1.54
N THR A 41 -11.87 -19.33 0.57
CA THR A 41 -10.86 -19.15 -0.48
C THR A 41 -11.20 -18.02 -1.43
N MET A 42 -12.47 -17.88 -1.83
CA MET A 42 -12.90 -16.77 -2.66
C MET A 42 -12.80 -15.42 -1.93
N PHE A 43 -13.16 -15.36 -0.64
CA PHE A 43 -13.08 -14.13 0.14
C PHE A 43 -11.64 -13.62 0.32
N GLU A 44 -10.69 -14.50 0.63
CA GLU A 44 -9.28 -14.12 0.76
C GLU A 44 -8.67 -13.68 -0.59
N ILE A 45 -9.02 -14.35 -1.70
CA ILE A 45 -8.60 -13.92 -3.05
C ILE A 45 -9.11 -12.50 -3.33
N LEU A 46 -10.36 -12.24 -2.96
CA LEU A 46 -10.99 -10.93 -3.12
C LEU A 46 -10.23 -9.85 -2.32
N LEU A 47 -9.84 -10.14 -1.08
CA LEU A 47 -9.08 -9.24 -0.22
C LEU A 47 -7.68 -8.91 -0.78
N HIS A 48 -7.02 -9.83 -1.48
CA HIS A 48 -5.75 -9.56 -2.14
C HIS A 48 -5.92 -8.89 -3.52
N ALA A 49 -6.99 -9.21 -4.24
CA ALA A 49 -7.24 -8.67 -5.58
C ALA A 49 -7.73 -7.21 -5.55
N PHE A 50 -8.52 -6.82 -4.55
CA PHE A 50 -9.07 -5.47 -4.47
C PHE A 50 -8.01 -4.37 -4.37
N PRO A 51 -7.00 -4.44 -3.48
CA PRO A 51 -5.92 -3.46 -3.44
C PRO A 51 -5.25 -3.26 -4.81
N VAL A 52 -4.98 -4.37 -5.51
CA VAL A 52 -4.34 -4.37 -6.83
C VAL A 52 -5.26 -3.73 -7.87
N ALA A 53 -6.55 -4.04 -7.86
CA ALA A 53 -7.51 -3.43 -8.78
C ALA A 53 -7.62 -1.92 -8.58
N PHE A 54 -7.65 -1.43 -7.33
CA PHE A 54 -7.62 0.00 -7.03
C PHE A 54 -6.31 0.67 -7.47
N ALA A 55 -5.18 -0.02 -7.29
CA ALA A 55 -3.88 0.47 -7.76
C ALA A 55 -3.84 0.59 -9.29
N LEU A 56 -4.39 -0.38 -10.02
CA LEU A 56 -4.51 -0.32 -11.48
C LEU A 56 -5.46 0.79 -11.93
N ALA A 57 -6.59 0.97 -11.24
CA ALA A 57 -7.53 2.05 -11.55
C ALA A 57 -6.89 3.45 -11.36
N SER A 58 -5.89 3.59 -10.49
CA SER A 58 -5.17 4.85 -10.28
C SER A 58 -4.45 5.37 -11.54
N PHE A 59 -4.08 4.49 -12.48
CA PHE A 59 -3.46 4.90 -13.75
C PHE A 59 -4.39 5.70 -14.67
N TRP A 60 -5.71 5.59 -14.49
CA TRP A 60 -6.73 6.30 -15.27
C TRP A 60 -7.36 7.49 -14.50
N SER A 61 -6.81 7.87 -13.35
CA SER A 61 -7.33 8.99 -12.58
C SER A 61 -6.88 10.34 -13.18
N ASN A 62 -7.78 11.00 -13.90
CA ASN A 62 -7.47 12.27 -14.58
C ASN A 62 -7.69 13.52 -13.70
N THR A 63 -8.16 13.36 -12.46
CA THR A 63 -8.40 14.48 -11.54
C THR A 63 -7.91 14.15 -10.13
N GLU A 64 -7.46 15.17 -9.40
CA GLU A 64 -6.99 15.03 -8.01
C GLU A 64 -8.05 14.37 -7.11
N ARG A 65 -9.32 14.76 -7.25
CA ARG A 65 -10.42 14.18 -6.47
C ARG A 65 -10.64 12.70 -6.76
N LYS A 66 -10.50 12.27 -8.02
CA LYS A 66 -10.59 10.84 -8.38
C LYS A 66 -9.41 10.05 -7.80
N LEU A 67 -8.20 10.61 -7.85
CA LEU A 67 -7.01 10.00 -7.26
C LEU A 67 -7.18 9.82 -5.74
N LEU A 68 -7.68 10.86 -5.04
CA LEU A 68 -7.92 10.80 -3.60
C LEU A 68 -9.01 9.78 -3.22
N LEU A 69 -10.08 9.65 -4.03
CA LEU A 69 -11.10 8.61 -3.83
C LEU A 69 -10.52 7.20 -4.02
N LEU A 70 -9.67 7.01 -5.02
CA LEU A 70 -9.00 5.73 -5.26
C LEU A 70 -8.01 5.39 -4.14
N ASN A 71 -7.26 6.37 -3.63
CA ASN A 71 -6.41 6.20 -2.46
C ASN A 71 -7.22 5.83 -1.21
N LEU A 72 -8.41 6.42 -1.01
CA LEU A 72 -9.29 6.06 0.09
C LEU A 72 -9.78 4.61 -0.04
N GLY A 73 -10.22 4.22 -1.25
CA GLY A 73 -10.59 2.83 -1.55
C GLY A 73 -9.43 1.84 -1.33
N LEU A 74 -8.22 2.23 -1.72
CA LEU A 74 -7.00 1.45 -1.50
C LEU A 74 -6.67 1.32 -0.01
N CYS A 75 -6.84 2.39 0.78
CA CYS A 75 -6.68 2.33 2.24
C CYS A 75 -7.68 1.38 2.90
N ILE A 76 -8.94 1.38 2.44
CA ILE A 76 -9.97 0.46 2.93
C ILE A 76 -9.61 -0.98 2.55
N ALA A 77 -9.29 -1.23 1.28
CA ALA A 77 -8.96 -2.57 0.80
C ALA A 77 -7.72 -3.16 1.49
N ILE A 78 -6.63 -2.38 1.60
CA ILE A 78 -5.42 -2.78 2.32
C ILE A 78 -5.71 -2.93 3.82
N GLY A 79 -6.48 -2.03 4.42
CA GLY A 79 -6.89 -2.13 5.83
C GLY A 79 -7.63 -3.43 6.13
N SER A 80 -8.63 -3.77 5.32
CA SER A 80 -9.36 -5.03 5.45
C SER A 80 -8.44 -6.24 5.30
N LEU A 81 -7.50 -6.21 4.35
CA LEU A 81 -6.53 -7.29 4.16
C LEU A 81 -5.58 -7.44 5.36
N LEU A 82 -5.05 -6.33 5.89
CA LEU A 82 -4.12 -6.36 7.01
C LEU A 82 -4.79 -6.80 8.32
N VAL A 83 -6.05 -6.42 8.55
CA VAL A 83 -6.83 -6.93 9.69
C VAL A 83 -7.07 -8.44 9.57
N PHE A 84 -7.38 -8.93 8.37
CA PHE A 84 -7.56 -10.36 8.12
C PHE A 84 -6.29 -11.16 8.41
N GLU A 85 -5.12 -10.66 7.97
CA GLU A 85 -3.80 -11.26 8.25
C GLU A 85 -3.27 -10.98 9.67
N GLN A 86 -4.05 -10.30 10.52
CA GLN A 86 -3.66 -9.89 11.88
C GLN A 86 -2.38 -9.03 11.92
N ALA A 87 -2.09 -8.30 10.85
CA ALA A 87 -0.94 -7.44 10.70
C ALA A 87 -1.26 -6.03 11.24
N TRP A 88 -1.46 -5.96 12.55
CA TRP A 88 -2.09 -4.82 13.23
C TRP A 88 -1.33 -3.50 13.12
N GLY A 89 0.02 -3.52 13.13
CA GLY A 89 0.81 -2.30 12.94
C GLY A 89 0.48 -1.63 11.60
N GLY A 90 0.43 -2.43 10.54
CA GLY A 90 0.01 -1.94 9.22
C GLY A 90 -1.45 -1.51 9.16
N ALA A 91 -2.36 -2.24 9.82
CA ALA A 91 -3.79 -1.91 9.86
C ALA A 91 -4.07 -0.55 10.54
N VAL A 92 -3.35 -0.23 11.63
CA VAL A 92 -3.43 1.08 12.28
C VAL A 92 -2.96 2.18 11.34
N VAL A 93 -1.78 2.01 10.73
CA VAL A 93 -1.18 3.04 9.86
C VAL A 93 -2.06 3.32 8.64
N ILE A 94 -2.58 2.28 7.99
CA ILE A 94 -3.43 2.48 6.80
C ILE A 94 -4.78 3.12 7.16
N THR A 95 -5.29 2.86 8.37
CA THR A 95 -6.50 3.53 8.87
C THR A 95 -6.26 5.03 9.06
N VAL A 96 -5.13 5.42 9.67
CA VAL A 96 -4.74 6.83 9.82
C VAL A 96 -4.52 7.49 8.44
N ALA A 97 -3.90 6.76 7.51
CA ALA A 97 -3.74 7.22 6.13
C ALA A 97 -5.09 7.46 5.43
N GLY A 98 -6.05 6.55 5.60
CA GLY A 98 -7.42 6.69 5.09
C GLY A 98 -8.14 7.89 5.69
N LEU A 99 -8.07 8.07 7.02
CA LEU A 99 -8.66 9.23 7.71
C LEU A 99 -8.08 10.55 7.21
N SER A 100 -6.76 10.60 7.01
CA SER A 100 -6.13 11.81 6.48
C SER A 100 -6.48 12.06 5.00
N THR A 101 -6.63 11.01 4.20
CA THR A 101 -7.13 11.13 2.81
C THR A 101 -8.57 11.65 2.79
N SER A 102 -9.43 11.17 3.70
CA SER A 102 -10.79 11.67 3.90
C SER A 102 -10.80 13.14 4.31
N TYR A 103 -9.92 13.55 5.23
CA TYR A 103 -9.78 14.96 5.61
C TYR A 103 -9.46 15.84 4.39
N ARG A 104 -8.51 15.41 3.54
CA ARG A 104 -8.15 16.14 2.32
C ARG A 104 -9.28 16.17 1.30
N LEU A 105 -10.06 15.10 1.17
CA LEU A 105 -11.26 15.06 0.31
C LEU A 105 -12.34 16.04 0.76
N ILE A 106 -12.58 16.14 2.06
CA ILE A 106 -13.64 17.00 2.63
C ILE A 106 -13.20 18.47 2.61
N ASN A 107 -12.00 18.75 3.12
CA ASN A 107 -11.55 20.13 3.36
C ASN A 107 -10.72 20.72 2.22
N GLN A 108 -10.34 19.92 1.22
CA GLN A 108 -9.50 20.32 0.07
C GLN A 108 -8.17 20.97 0.51
N LYS A 109 -7.68 20.59 1.71
CA LYS A 109 -6.47 21.13 2.32
C LYS A 109 -5.61 19.99 2.85
N LEU A 110 -4.29 20.18 2.79
CA LEU A 110 -3.33 19.34 3.48
C LEU A 110 -3.43 19.55 4.99
N LEU A 111 -3.05 18.53 5.77
CA LEU A 111 -2.86 18.71 7.20
C LEU A 111 -1.75 19.75 7.44
N SER A 112 -1.92 20.56 8.48
CA SER A 112 -0.83 21.44 8.91
C SER A 112 0.40 20.62 9.32
N PRO A 113 1.62 21.18 9.23
CA PRO A 113 2.83 20.48 9.66
C PRO A 113 2.74 20.01 11.12
N VAL A 114 2.22 20.87 12.00
CA VAL A 114 2.01 20.56 13.42
C VAL A 114 1.05 19.38 13.60
N ALA A 115 -0.10 19.40 12.92
CA ALA A 115 -1.06 18.29 12.98
C ALA A 115 -0.45 16.98 12.43
N THR A 116 0.39 17.08 11.39
CA THR A 116 1.09 15.93 10.81
C THR A 116 2.07 15.33 11.82
N TYR A 117 2.88 16.13 12.51
CA TYR A 117 3.79 15.64 13.55
C TYR A 117 3.04 14.97 14.71
N ILE A 118 1.95 15.59 15.18
CA ILE A 118 1.09 15.00 16.22
C ILE A 118 0.55 13.63 15.76
N THR A 119 0.09 13.54 14.50
CA THR A 119 -0.43 12.29 13.91
C THR A 119 0.65 11.21 13.82
N LEU A 120 1.88 11.56 13.44
CA LEU A 120 2.99 10.61 13.35
C LEU A 120 3.39 10.06 14.72
N ILE A 121 3.50 10.93 15.72
CA ILE A 121 3.84 10.53 17.09
C ILE A 121 2.74 9.66 17.68
N SER A 122 1.47 10.07 17.57
CA SER A 122 0.35 9.30 18.10
C SER A 122 0.23 7.94 17.43
N MET A 123 0.42 7.88 16.11
CA MET A 123 0.41 6.63 15.35
C MET A 123 1.54 5.69 15.79
N MET A 124 2.76 6.20 16.00
CA MET A 124 3.87 5.39 16.50
C MET A 124 3.59 4.82 17.90
N VAL A 125 3.03 5.63 18.81
CA VAL A 125 2.65 5.19 20.16
C VAL A 125 1.57 4.11 20.10
N ILE A 126 0.55 4.28 19.26
CA ILE A 126 -0.51 3.28 19.10
C ILE A 126 0.06 1.97 18.55
N VAL A 127 0.88 2.02 17.50
CA VAL A 127 1.50 0.82 16.91
C VAL A 127 2.36 0.10 17.96
N LEU A 128 3.21 0.81 18.70
CA LEU A 128 4.01 0.21 19.78
C LEU A 128 3.15 -0.41 20.88
N THR A 129 2.04 0.23 21.24
CA THR A 129 1.10 -0.30 22.25
C THR A 129 0.43 -1.57 21.76
N VAL A 130 -0.08 -1.56 20.53
CA VAL A 130 -0.73 -2.73 19.90
C VAL A 130 0.26 -3.89 19.74
N ASN A 131 1.51 -3.61 19.38
CA ASN A 131 2.57 -4.60 19.27
C ASN A 131 2.89 -5.27 20.62
N ASN A 132 2.95 -4.49 21.69
CA ASN A 132 3.13 -5.03 23.04
C ASN A 132 1.93 -5.90 23.46
N LEU A 133 0.70 -5.47 23.16
CA LEU A 133 -0.51 -6.22 23.51
C LEU A 133 -0.68 -7.51 22.70
N THR A 134 -0.21 -7.53 21.45
CA THR A 134 -0.32 -8.69 20.54
C THR A 134 0.91 -9.60 20.58
N GLY A 135 1.93 -9.26 21.38
CA GLY A 135 3.18 -10.01 21.49
C GLY A 135 4.09 -9.91 20.25
N LYS A 136 3.76 -9.06 19.28
CA LYS A 136 4.52 -8.85 18.05
C LYS A 136 5.56 -7.74 18.24
N THR A 137 6.64 -8.04 18.94
CA THR A 137 7.69 -7.04 19.30
C THR A 137 8.78 -6.84 18.24
N SER A 138 8.57 -7.38 17.03
CA SER A 138 9.56 -7.26 15.95
C SER A 138 9.61 -5.84 15.37
N LEU A 139 10.79 -5.44 14.86
CA LEU A 139 10.96 -4.18 14.13
C LEU A 139 10.13 -4.11 12.84
N VAL A 140 9.64 -5.26 12.34
CA VAL A 140 8.81 -5.35 11.14
C VAL A 140 7.52 -4.54 11.29
N GLU A 141 6.93 -4.55 12.49
CA GLU A 141 5.68 -3.83 12.77
C GLU A 141 5.86 -2.30 12.79
N ALA A 142 7.09 -1.79 12.85
CA ALA A 142 7.39 -0.37 12.71
C ALA A 142 7.58 0.06 11.25
N MET A 143 7.76 -0.87 10.31
CA MET A 143 7.95 -0.57 8.89
C MET A 143 6.78 0.25 8.31
N PRO A 144 5.49 -0.07 8.56
CA PRO A 144 4.39 0.74 8.05
C PRO A 144 4.45 2.20 8.51
N VAL A 145 4.87 2.43 9.76
CA VAL A 145 5.04 3.79 10.32
C VAL A 145 6.11 4.56 9.56
N LEU A 146 7.25 3.93 9.28
CA LEU A 146 8.35 4.52 8.50
C LEU A 146 7.91 4.87 7.08
N THR A 147 7.14 4.01 6.43
CA THR A 147 6.57 4.28 5.10
C THR A 147 5.70 5.53 5.13
N PHE A 148 4.79 5.63 6.10
CA PHE A 148 3.90 6.78 6.20
C PHE A 148 4.66 8.08 6.54
N MET A 149 5.70 8.00 7.39
CA MET A 149 6.60 9.12 7.66
C MET A 149 7.28 9.62 6.37
N ALA A 150 7.81 8.71 5.54
CA ALA A 150 8.43 9.06 4.27
C ALA A 150 7.43 9.78 3.35
N TYR A 151 6.22 9.26 3.21
CA TYR A 151 5.18 9.87 2.38
C TYR A 151 4.83 11.29 2.85
N ARG A 152 4.67 11.49 4.16
CA ARG A 152 4.37 12.81 4.74
C ARG A 152 5.52 13.79 4.66
N PHE A 153 6.74 13.32 4.86
CA PHE A 153 7.91 14.17 4.69
C PHE A 153 8.01 14.71 3.25
N GLY A 154 7.82 13.83 2.27
CA GLY A 154 7.78 14.22 0.85
C GLY A 154 6.67 15.22 0.55
N GLU A 155 5.48 15.03 1.12
CA GLU A 155 4.32 15.90 0.88
C GLU A 155 4.50 17.30 1.49
N LEU A 156 5.16 17.41 2.65
CA LEU A 156 5.32 18.68 3.38
C LEU A 156 6.54 19.50 2.96
N HIS A 157 7.66 18.84 2.64
CA HIS A 157 8.96 19.52 2.52
C HIS A 157 9.59 19.44 1.13
N CYS A 158 9.12 18.53 0.28
CA CYS A 158 9.76 18.28 -1.01
C CYS A 158 8.97 18.89 -2.18
N LYS A 159 9.71 19.36 -3.20
CA LYS A 159 9.15 19.61 -4.54
C LYS A 159 8.73 18.28 -5.17
N GLU A 160 7.96 18.34 -6.26
CA GLU A 160 7.37 17.16 -6.91
C GLU A 160 8.36 16.01 -7.15
N ALA A 161 9.59 16.29 -7.62
CA ALA A 161 10.61 15.27 -7.80
C ALA A 161 11.05 14.58 -6.49
N GLY A 162 11.19 15.33 -5.40
CA GLY A 162 11.53 14.78 -4.08
C GLY A 162 10.38 14.00 -3.44
N LEU A 163 9.13 14.47 -3.64
CA LEU A 163 7.93 13.75 -3.23
C LEU A 163 7.89 12.34 -3.85
N ARG A 164 8.18 12.22 -5.16
CA ARG A 164 8.23 10.91 -5.84
C ARG A 164 9.30 9.99 -5.25
N VAL A 165 10.47 10.51 -4.89
CA VAL A 165 11.53 9.71 -4.25
C VAL A 165 11.07 9.21 -2.88
N CYS A 166 10.46 10.07 -2.06
CA CYS A 166 9.90 9.67 -0.77
C CYS A 166 8.81 8.60 -0.91
N MET A 167 7.96 8.71 -1.95
CA MET A 167 6.96 7.70 -2.28
C MET A 167 7.60 6.36 -2.71
N ILE A 168 8.67 6.39 -3.50
CA ILE A 168 9.39 5.17 -3.88
C ILE A 168 10.00 4.48 -2.64
N VAL A 169 10.67 5.23 -1.78
CA VAL A 169 11.31 4.69 -0.57
C VAL A 169 10.27 4.06 0.37
N GLY A 170 9.17 4.78 0.62
CA GLY A 170 8.09 4.24 1.45
C GLY A 170 7.43 3.00 0.84
N SER A 171 7.21 2.97 -0.47
CA SER A 171 6.63 1.80 -1.15
C SER A 171 7.55 0.59 -1.10
N ILE A 172 8.85 0.75 -1.32
CA ILE A 172 9.81 -0.36 -1.22
C ILE A 172 9.77 -0.97 0.19
N ASN A 173 9.76 -0.11 1.21
CA ASN A 173 9.67 -0.56 2.60
C ASN A 173 8.35 -1.31 2.88
N PHE A 174 7.23 -0.84 2.33
CA PHE A 174 5.93 -1.48 2.56
C PHE A 174 5.71 -2.73 1.70
N THR A 175 6.35 -2.83 0.53
CA THR A 175 6.49 -4.07 -0.23
C THR A 175 7.26 -5.11 0.56
N ALA A 176 8.41 -4.74 1.15
CA ALA A 176 9.19 -5.65 1.98
C ALA A 176 8.39 -6.13 3.20
N TYR A 177 7.67 -5.23 3.86
CA TYR A 177 6.72 -5.59 4.92
C TYR A 177 5.70 -6.62 4.44
N GLY A 178 5.03 -6.38 3.31
CA GLY A 178 4.06 -7.31 2.72
C GLY A 178 4.65 -8.68 2.36
N ILE A 179 5.91 -8.76 1.93
CA ILE A 179 6.59 -10.04 1.67
C ILE A 179 6.85 -10.78 2.99
N ILE A 180 7.36 -10.07 4.02
CA ILE A 180 7.66 -10.66 5.33
C ILE A 180 6.38 -11.19 5.99
N THR A 181 5.29 -10.42 5.93
CA THR A 181 3.99 -10.81 6.49
C THR A 181 3.17 -11.71 5.57
N GLN A 182 3.73 -12.16 4.43
CA GLN A 182 3.06 -13.02 3.44
C GLN A 182 1.76 -12.43 2.88
N THR A 183 1.65 -11.11 2.88
CA THR A 183 0.48 -10.34 2.44
C THR A 183 0.67 -9.91 0.98
N TRP A 184 0.60 -10.87 0.05
CA TRP A 184 1.00 -10.67 -1.36
C TRP A 184 0.25 -9.55 -2.08
N GLY A 185 -1.05 -9.39 -1.82
CA GLY A 185 -1.85 -8.28 -2.38
C GLY A 185 -1.29 -6.89 -2.00
N LEU A 186 -0.80 -6.72 -0.76
CA LEU A 186 -0.12 -5.51 -0.33
C LEU A 186 1.23 -5.35 -1.04
N ALA A 187 2.05 -6.41 -1.04
CA ALA A 187 3.38 -6.39 -1.63
C ALA A 187 3.35 -5.97 -3.12
N ILE A 188 2.43 -6.57 -3.88
CA ILE A 188 2.22 -6.27 -5.30
C ILE A 188 1.74 -4.83 -5.49
N THR A 189 0.76 -4.40 -4.70
CA THR A 189 0.18 -3.05 -4.79
C THR A 189 1.26 -1.98 -4.58
N GLU A 190 2.07 -2.12 -3.54
CA GLU A 190 3.15 -1.17 -3.24
C GLU A 190 4.29 -1.26 -4.26
N ALA A 191 4.58 -2.45 -4.80
CA ALA A 191 5.59 -2.58 -5.85
C ALA A 191 5.16 -1.87 -7.14
N LEU A 192 3.88 -1.97 -7.51
CA LEU A 192 3.31 -1.22 -8.64
C LEU A 192 3.33 0.30 -8.37
N PHE A 193 3.06 0.72 -7.13
CA PHE A 193 3.13 2.12 -6.74
C PHE A 193 4.57 2.68 -6.78
N ALA A 194 5.57 1.89 -6.38
CA ALA A 194 6.98 2.24 -6.52
C ALA A 194 7.36 2.37 -8.01
N ALA A 195 6.97 1.41 -8.84
CA ALA A 195 7.27 1.40 -10.27
C ALA A 195 6.64 2.60 -11.00
N SER A 196 5.38 2.94 -10.70
CA SER A 196 4.70 4.09 -11.29
C SER A 196 5.38 5.40 -10.91
N ASN A 197 5.69 5.60 -9.62
CA ASN A 197 6.38 6.81 -9.14
C ASN A 197 7.80 6.93 -9.70
N LEU A 198 8.52 5.82 -9.87
CA LEU A 198 9.85 5.80 -10.50
C LEU A 198 9.78 6.23 -11.96
N TRP A 199 8.80 5.73 -12.72
CA TRP A 199 8.60 6.14 -14.11
C TRP A 199 8.29 7.63 -14.23
N TYR A 200 7.37 8.15 -13.40
CA TYR A 200 7.07 9.59 -13.35
C TYR A 200 8.29 10.43 -12.98
N TYR A 201 9.07 9.99 -11.98
CA TYR A 201 10.31 10.66 -11.59
C TYR A 201 11.31 10.73 -12.75
N MET A 202 11.51 9.63 -13.49
CA MET A 202 12.39 9.60 -14.67
C MET A 202 11.91 10.56 -15.76
N LYS A 203 10.59 10.61 -16.02
CA LYS A 203 10.00 11.55 -16.99
C LYS A 203 10.22 13.01 -16.56
N LEU A 204 9.98 13.34 -15.28
CA LEU A 204 10.20 14.67 -14.73
C LEU A 204 11.67 15.08 -14.85
N ARG A 205 12.59 14.17 -14.51
CA ARG A 205 14.04 14.41 -14.58
C ARG A 205 14.51 14.64 -16.01
N ARG A 206 13.94 13.95 -17.00
CA ARG A 206 14.21 14.21 -18.42
C ARG A 206 13.72 15.59 -18.84
N ALA A 207 12.50 15.97 -18.47
CA ALA A 207 11.94 17.28 -18.80
C ALA A 207 12.73 18.44 -18.16
N MET A 208 13.20 18.29 -16.92
CA MET A 208 14.05 19.28 -16.25
C MET A 208 15.45 19.40 -16.87
N ARG A 209 15.98 18.35 -17.51
CA ARG A 209 17.26 18.40 -18.24
C ARG A 209 17.15 19.06 -19.61
N THR A 210 15.96 19.10 -20.20
CA THR A 210 15.70 19.69 -21.53
C THR A 210 15.16 21.11 -21.47
N SER A 211 14.79 21.61 -20.29
CA SER A 211 14.45 23.03 -20.13
C SER A 211 15.76 23.82 -20.06
N PRO A 212 16.06 24.69 -21.03
CA PRO A 212 17.16 25.63 -20.87
C PRO A 212 16.76 26.59 -19.76
N VAL A 213 17.69 26.84 -18.84
CA VAL A 213 17.68 28.10 -18.09
C VAL A 213 18.08 29.19 -19.06
#